data_AF-A0A2V9JW86-F1
#
_entry.id   AF-A0A2V9JW86-F1
#
_cell.length_a   1.000
_cell.length_b   1.000
_cell.length_c   1.000
_cell.angle_alpha   90.00
_cell.angle_beta   90.00
_cell.angle_gamma   90.00
#
_symmetry.space_group_name_H-M   'P 1'
#
loop_
_entity.id
_entity.type
_entity.pdbx_description
1 polymer ?
#
loop_
_entity_poly.entity_id
_entity_poly.type
_entity_poly.pdbx_seq_one_letter_code
_entity_poly.pdbx_strand_id
1 'polypeptide(L)'
;MSRETRPKGEYAISVALAGAVVLTALMLFTKWQPSGLKDVATSAEEFILTTTGIGSQVPDISGFEKLKTYRLGQYRAGLYRTSPAPLLFAAGRFVIYNPNNQPVFKLDTLEGSKDPWTTLYDFTGRLGLTAPGSHPRPSYTRNLTGNGVPDIVVGQYSGGDHCCTTASVIELGKDSVKLLGTLEGLDSLPFEGIEFRKLDKGSEWNILAQRRYSTMCGSYEDDADVLSVYAYSDGQYSDQTTRFSSFLDGILHQKLEQWAHVKKRTLQLLQTVAIQYAMLGQVEEAKQFFTTNLTEFLPYLQNKNVDAKACQEDLEVLLDQVPNASP
;
A
#
# COMPACT_ATOMS: atom_id res chain seq x y z
N MET A 1 49.74 -21.43 -60.95
CA MET A 1 48.79 -20.39 -60.51
C MET A 1 47.43 -20.70 -61.09
N SER A 2 46.55 -21.33 -60.31
CA SER A 2 45.14 -21.51 -60.65
C SER A 2 44.34 -20.98 -59.44
N ARG A 3 43.46 -20.02 -59.68
CA ARG A 3 42.61 -19.38 -58.67
C ARG A 3 41.22 -19.99 -58.85
N GLU A 4 40.85 -20.92 -57.97
CA GLU A 4 39.48 -21.42 -57.85
C GLU A 4 38.62 -20.39 -57.12
N THR A 5 37.57 -19.92 -57.78
CA THR A 5 36.49 -19.12 -57.19
C THR A 5 35.42 -20.05 -56.62
N ARG A 6 35.24 -20.08 -55.30
CA ARG A 6 34.10 -20.77 -54.65
C ARG A 6 32.80 -19.96 -54.80
N PRO A 7 31.62 -20.60 -54.88
CA PRO A 7 30.34 -19.94 -55.15
C PRO A 7 29.72 -19.37 -53.87
N LYS A 8 29.23 -18.13 -53.92
CA LYS A 8 28.51 -17.40 -52.85
C LYS A 8 27.09 -17.93 -52.54
N GLY A 9 26.76 -19.15 -52.94
CA GLY A 9 25.38 -19.69 -52.89
C GLY A 9 24.98 -20.39 -51.58
N GLU A 10 25.92 -20.85 -50.77
CA GLU A 10 25.61 -21.74 -49.63
C GLU A 10 25.25 -20.99 -48.34
N TYR A 11 25.69 -19.74 -48.18
CA TYR A 11 25.38 -18.94 -46.98
C TYR A 11 23.94 -18.42 -46.95
N ALA A 12 23.33 -18.14 -48.11
CA ALA A 12 21.97 -17.60 -48.17
C ALA A 12 20.91 -18.67 -47.79
N ILE A 13 21.16 -19.92 -48.18
CA ILE A 13 20.26 -21.04 -47.90
C ILE A 13 20.28 -21.40 -46.40
N SER A 14 21.45 -21.32 -45.76
CA SER A 14 21.61 -21.62 -44.34
C SER A 14 20.92 -20.61 -43.41
N VAL A 15 20.98 -19.31 -43.75
CA VAL A 15 20.31 -18.24 -42.98
C VAL A 15 18.78 -18.31 -43.14
N ALA A 16 18.29 -18.62 -44.35
CA ALA A 16 16.85 -18.80 -44.58
C ALA A 16 16.30 -20.03 -43.83
N LEU A 17 17.06 -21.13 -43.78
CA LEU A 17 16.67 -22.32 -43.04
C LEU A 17 16.65 -22.08 -41.52
N ALA A 18 17.64 -21.37 -40.99
CA ALA A 18 17.68 -20.99 -39.58
C ALA A 18 16.50 -20.07 -39.19
N GLY A 19 16.16 -19.10 -40.04
CA GLY A 19 14.98 -18.24 -39.84
C GLY A 19 13.67 -19.02 -39.86
N ALA A 20 13.52 -19.99 -40.77
CA ALA A 20 12.34 -20.85 -40.85
C ALA A 20 12.21 -21.77 -39.62
N VAL A 21 13.32 -22.33 -39.10
CA VAL A 21 13.31 -23.16 -37.90
C VAL A 21 12.93 -22.35 -36.66
N VAL A 22 13.43 -21.12 -36.52
CA VAL A 22 13.07 -20.22 -35.40
C VAL A 22 11.59 -19.82 -35.46
N LEU A 23 11.06 -19.48 -36.63
CA LEU A 23 9.64 -19.15 -36.80
C LEU A 23 8.74 -20.36 -36.52
N THR A 24 9.15 -21.55 -36.96
CA THR A 24 8.41 -22.79 -36.70
C THR A 24 8.43 -23.16 -35.22
N ALA A 25 9.57 -22.96 -34.53
CA ALA A 25 9.69 -23.13 -33.09
C ALA A 25 8.82 -22.13 -32.31
N LEU A 26 8.78 -20.86 -32.73
CA LEU A 26 7.91 -19.84 -32.13
C LEU A 26 6.42 -20.14 -32.35
N MET A 27 6.03 -20.64 -33.52
CA MET A 27 4.65 -21.06 -33.79
C MET A 27 4.26 -22.33 -33.00
N LEU A 28 5.21 -23.22 -32.72
CA LEU A 28 4.97 -24.40 -31.88
C LEU A 28 4.90 -24.04 -30.39
N PHE A 29 5.74 -23.11 -29.91
CA PHE A 29 5.74 -22.63 -28.52
C PHE A 29 4.50 -21.81 -28.17
N THR A 30 4.00 -20.98 -29.09
CA THR A 30 2.78 -20.20 -28.87
C THR A 30 1.51 -21.06 -28.75
N LYS A 31 1.56 -22.31 -29.22
CA LYS A 31 0.42 -23.23 -29.21
C LYS A 31 0.36 -24.12 -27.96
N TRP A 32 1.45 -24.25 -27.20
CA TRP A 32 1.55 -25.17 -26.06
C TRP A 32 2.16 -24.44 -24.84
N GLN A 33 1.29 -24.04 -23.91
CA GLN A 33 1.54 -23.47 -22.56
C GLN A 33 1.90 -21.96 -22.45
N PRO A 34 0.92 -21.10 -22.09
CA PRO A 34 1.13 -19.68 -21.75
C PRO A 34 1.96 -19.44 -20.48
N SER A 35 2.18 -20.46 -19.65
CA SER A 35 2.89 -20.36 -18.37
C SER A 35 4.41 -20.16 -18.52
N GLY A 36 5.02 -20.67 -19.60
CA GLY A 36 6.47 -20.54 -19.82
C GLY A 36 6.94 -19.14 -20.20
N LEU A 37 6.07 -18.30 -20.78
CA LEU A 37 6.41 -16.90 -21.11
C LEU A 37 6.49 -16.02 -19.86
N LYS A 38 5.72 -16.32 -18.81
CA LYS A 38 5.88 -15.65 -17.51
C LYS A 38 7.21 -16.03 -16.88
N ASP A 39 7.60 -17.30 -16.91
CA ASP A 39 8.88 -17.73 -16.30
C ASP A 39 10.09 -17.19 -17.07
N VAL A 40 10.04 -17.11 -18.40
CA VAL A 40 11.09 -16.51 -19.25
C VAL A 40 11.11 -14.97 -19.14
N ALA A 41 9.95 -14.31 -19.00
CA ALA A 41 9.90 -12.87 -18.72
C ALA A 41 10.41 -12.55 -17.31
N THR A 42 10.12 -13.42 -16.34
CA THR A 42 10.63 -13.30 -14.96
C THR A 42 12.15 -13.54 -14.94
N SER A 43 12.67 -14.51 -15.70
CA SER A 43 14.11 -14.76 -15.79
C SER A 43 14.85 -13.67 -16.59
N ALA A 44 14.21 -13.05 -17.58
CA ALA A 44 14.77 -11.91 -18.30
C ALA A 44 14.75 -10.63 -17.44
N GLU A 45 13.69 -10.40 -16.65
CA GLU A 45 13.69 -9.37 -15.60
C GLU A 45 14.79 -9.62 -14.56
N GLU A 46 15.01 -10.87 -14.14
CA GLU A 46 16.06 -11.24 -13.19
C GLU A 46 17.46 -11.05 -13.77
N PHE A 47 17.65 -11.33 -15.06
CA PHE A 47 18.91 -11.10 -15.79
C PHE A 47 19.22 -9.60 -15.96
N ILE A 48 18.21 -8.79 -16.29
CA ILE A 48 18.34 -7.33 -16.42
C ILE A 48 18.77 -6.67 -15.10
N LEU A 49 18.46 -7.27 -13.95
CA LEU A 49 18.77 -6.73 -12.62
C LEU A 49 20.23 -6.94 -12.17
N THR A 50 21.07 -7.61 -12.96
CA THR A 50 22.43 -8.01 -12.53
C THR A 50 23.57 -7.15 -13.08
N THR A 51 23.31 -6.02 -13.74
CA THR A 51 24.39 -5.29 -14.43
C THR A 51 24.85 -4.03 -13.68
N THR A 52 26.11 -4.10 -13.21
CA THR A 52 27.05 -3.03 -12.82
C THR A 52 26.62 -2.07 -11.69
N GLY A 53 26.83 -2.51 -10.45
CA GLY A 53 27.03 -1.61 -9.32
C GLY A 53 28.39 -1.86 -8.67
N ILE A 54 29.21 -0.80 -8.51
CA ILE A 54 30.36 -0.82 -7.58
C ILE A 54 29.78 -1.12 -6.19
N GLY A 55 30.38 -2.05 -5.43
CA GLY A 55 29.78 -2.79 -4.28
C GLY A 55 29.13 -1.99 -3.13
N SER A 56 29.07 -0.67 -3.19
CA SER A 56 28.35 0.21 -2.26
C SER A 56 27.01 0.74 -2.79
N GLN A 57 26.76 0.74 -4.10
CA GLN A 57 25.57 1.32 -4.72
C GLN A 57 24.50 0.28 -5.04
N VAL A 58 23.23 0.68 -4.93
CA VAL A 58 22.07 -0.11 -5.36
C VAL A 58 22.13 -0.27 -6.89
N PRO A 59 21.89 -1.45 -7.48
CA PRO A 59 21.97 -1.67 -8.94
C PRO A 59 21.05 -0.75 -9.76
N ASP A 60 21.38 -0.51 -11.03
CA ASP A 60 20.47 0.08 -12.01
C ASP A 60 19.60 -1.02 -12.65
N ILE A 61 18.41 -0.64 -13.12
CA ILE A 61 17.46 -1.55 -13.76
C ILE A 61 17.18 -1.02 -15.17
N SER A 62 17.41 -1.83 -16.20
CA SER A 62 17.14 -1.40 -17.57
C SER A 62 15.67 -1.05 -17.77
N GLY A 63 15.39 0.07 -18.45
CA GLY A 63 14.03 0.59 -18.63
C GLY A 63 13.48 1.36 -17.44
N PHE A 64 14.25 1.51 -16.36
CA PHE A 64 13.85 2.29 -15.18
C PHE A 64 14.90 3.34 -14.82
N GLU A 65 14.43 4.49 -14.33
CA GLU A 65 15.25 5.45 -13.61
C GLU A 65 15.14 5.20 -12.09
N LYS A 66 16.23 5.46 -11.38
CA LYS A 66 16.31 5.31 -9.92
C LYS A 66 15.90 6.61 -9.26
N LEU A 67 14.81 6.59 -8.50
CA LEU A 67 14.27 7.76 -7.80
C LEU A 67 14.90 7.96 -6.43
N LYS A 68 15.06 6.88 -5.65
CA LYS A 68 15.55 6.96 -4.26
C LYS A 68 16.26 5.69 -3.84
N THR A 69 17.16 5.81 -2.87
CA THR A 69 17.85 4.68 -2.24
C THR A 69 17.72 4.73 -0.72
N TYR A 70 17.68 3.56 -0.09
CA TYR A 70 17.49 3.39 1.35
C TYR A 70 18.51 2.40 1.90
N ARG A 71 18.92 2.62 3.15
CA ARG A 71 19.73 1.68 3.93
C ARG A 71 18.86 1.07 5.02
N LEU A 72 18.80 -0.26 5.06
CA LEU A 72 17.88 -1.03 5.88
C LEU A 72 18.66 -2.10 6.66
N GLY A 73 19.55 -1.66 7.55
CA GLY A 73 20.49 -2.55 8.24
C GLY A 73 21.49 -3.16 7.26
N GLN A 74 21.49 -4.49 7.15
CA GLN A 74 22.31 -5.23 6.17
C GLN A 74 21.78 -5.15 4.74
N TYR A 75 20.51 -4.75 4.56
CA TYR A 75 19.89 -4.62 3.26
C TYR A 75 20.02 -3.20 2.70
N ARG A 76 19.88 -3.10 1.38
CA ARG A 76 19.69 -1.83 0.68
C ARG A 76 18.40 -1.91 -0.11
N ALA A 77 17.73 -0.78 -0.30
CA ALA A 77 16.59 -0.73 -1.21
C ALA A 77 16.71 0.39 -2.23
N GLY A 78 16.15 0.17 -3.41
CA GLY A 78 16.00 1.17 -4.47
C GLY A 78 14.53 1.34 -4.83
N LEU A 79 14.12 2.59 -5.02
CA LEU A 79 12.84 2.93 -5.65
C LEU A 79 13.11 3.37 -7.09
N TYR A 80 12.36 2.80 -8.01
CA TYR A 80 12.54 2.94 -9.45
C TYR A 80 11.22 3.32 -10.11
N ARG A 81 11.32 3.99 -11.27
CA ARG A 81 10.18 4.36 -12.14
C ARG A 81 10.53 4.06 -13.58
N THR A 82 9.57 3.59 -14.38
CA THR A 82 9.79 3.34 -15.80
C THR A 82 10.21 4.63 -16.51
N SER A 83 11.23 4.54 -17.37
CA SER A 83 11.77 5.68 -18.11
C SER A 83 11.73 5.41 -19.63
N PRO A 84 11.25 6.37 -20.44
CA PRO A 84 10.73 7.68 -20.05
C PRO A 84 9.36 7.59 -19.35
N ALA A 85 9.15 8.41 -18.31
CA ALA A 85 7.89 8.46 -17.58
C ALA A 85 6.81 9.21 -18.40
N PRO A 86 5.55 8.73 -18.43
CA PRO A 86 4.40 9.49 -18.92
C PRO A 86 4.18 10.78 -18.13
N LEU A 87 3.35 11.69 -18.65
CA LEU A 87 3.17 13.05 -18.09
C LEU A 87 2.67 13.10 -16.64
N LEU A 88 1.92 12.08 -16.18
CA LEU A 88 1.27 12.10 -14.87
C LEU A 88 1.88 11.11 -13.89
N PHE A 89 1.97 9.84 -14.28
CA PHE A 89 2.54 8.76 -13.47
C PHE A 89 3.13 7.67 -14.36
N ALA A 90 3.98 6.83 -13.79
CA ALA A 90 4.52 5.64 -14.44
C ALA A 90 4.52 4.46 -13.48
N ALA A 91 4.59 3.25 -14.04
CA ALA A 91 4.87 2.07 -13.24
C ALA A 91 6.21 2.24 -12.51
N GLY A 92 6.25 1.83 -11.25
CA GLY A 92 7.44 1.85 -10.44
C GLY A 92 7.71 0.50 -9.80
N ARG A 93 8.86 0.43 -9.15
CA ARG A 93 9.29 -0.77 -8.45
C ARG A 93 10.12 -0.39 -7.24
N PHE A 94 9.76 -0.94 -6.09
CA PHE A 94 10.58 -0.95 -4.90
C PHE A 94 11.28 -2.30 -4.80
N VAL A 95 12.62 -2.29 -4.75
CA VAL A 95 13.44 -3.52 -4.71
C VAL A 95 14.34 -3.49 -3.49
N ILE A 96 14.35 -4.58 -2.71
CA ILE A 96 15.31 -4.80 -1.63
C ILE A 96 16.40 -5.74 -2.13
N TYR A 97 17.64 -5.37 -1.86
CA TYR A 97 18.85 -6.08 -2.25
C TYR A 97 19.62 -6.55 -1.01
N ASN A 98 20.14 -7.76 -1.07
CA ASN A 98 21.06 -8.30 -0.07
C ASN A 98 22.46 -7.63 -0.17
N PRO A 99 23.40 -7.94 0.75
CA PRO A 99 24.76 -7.39 0.69
C PRO A 99 25.52 -7.67 -0.62
N ASN A 100 25.14 -8.74 -1.33
CA ASN A 100 25.73 -9.16 -2.61
C ASN A 100 25.03 -8.51 -3.82
N ASN A 101 24.17 -7.50 -3.62
CA ASN A 101 23.40 -6.83 -4.67
C ASN A 101 22.41 -7.73 -5.43
N GLN A 102 22.02 -8.87 -4.87
CA GLN A 102 20.96 -9.70 -5.44
C GLN A 102 19.60 -9.19 -4.93
N PRO A 103 18.59 -9.06 -5.81
CA PRO A 103 17.24 -8.69 -5.40
C PRO A 103 16.64 -9.84 -4.57
N VAL A 104 16.19 -9.54 -3.36
CA VAL A 104 15.58 -10.50 -2.44
C VAL A 104 14.10 -10.23 -2.18
N PHE A 105 13.62 -9.05 -2.57
CA PHE A 105 12.21 -8.70 -2.51
C PHE A 105 11.90 -7.63 -3.56
N LYS A 106 10.71 -7.70 -4.15
CA LYS A 106 10.20 -6.75 -5.13
C LYS A 106 8.75 -6.41 -4.79
N LEU A 107 8.41 -5.14 -4.96
CA LEU A 107 7.07 -4.63 -4.80
C LEU A 107 6.82 -3.65 -5.94
N ASP A 108 5.84 -3.96 -6.78
CA ASP A 108 5.44 -3.05 -7.85
C ASP A 108 4.68 -1.85 -7.26
N THR A 109 4.92 -0.67 -7.83
CA THR A 109 4.41 0.60 -7.31
C THR A 109 3.86 1.47 -8.44
N LEU A 110 3.19 2.57 -8.09
CA LEU A 110 2.80 3.63 -9.01
C LEU A 110 3.50 4.92 -8.58
N GLU A 111 4.27 5.54 -9.48
CA GLU A 111 5.07 6.72 -9.16
C GLU A 111 4.63 7.93 -9.97
N GLY A 112 4.46 9.07 -9.32
CA GLY A 112 4.23 10.35 -10.00
C GLY A 112 5.38 10.67 -10.95
N SER A 113 5.11 11.37 -12.05
CA SER A 113 6.10 11.72 -13.07
C SER A 113 7.15 12.73 -12.58
N LYS A 114 6.78 13.57 -11.62
CA LYS A 114 7.64 14.59 -11.03
C LYS A 114 8.30 14.12 -9.72
N ASP A 115 7.49 13.64 -8.80
CA ASP A 115 7.89 13.27 -7.45
C ASP A 115 7.50 11.81 -7.16
N PRO A 116 8.34 11.03 -6.45
CA PRO A 116 7.98 9.68 -6.02
C PRO A 116 6.80 9.71 -5.05
N TRP A 117 5.88 8.77 -5.21
CA TRP A 117 4.75 8.59 -4.30
C TRP A 117 5.01 7.47 -3.30
N THR A 118 5.85 6.49 -3.64
CA THR A 118 6.25 5.46 -2.68
C THR A 118 7.26 6.00 -1.68
N THR A 119 7.07 5.68 -0.40
CA THR A 119 7.99 6.09 0.67
C THR A 119 8.07 5.04 1.78
N LEU A 120 9.11 5.14 2.61
CA LEU A 120 9.30 4.31 3.80
C LEU A 120 8.92 5.09 5.05
N TYR A 121 8.29 4.40 6.00
CA TYR A 121 7.92 4.98 7.29
C TYR A 121 9.20 5.27 8.08
N ASP A 122 9.39 6.54 8.43
CA ASP A 122 10.47 6.99 9.29
C ASP A 122 10.00 6.95 10.75
N PHE A 123 10.47 5.94 11.50
CA PHE A 123 10.14 5.77 12.91
C PHE A 123 10.71 6.86 13.83
N THR A 124 11.61 7.70 13.31
CA THR A 124 12.10 8.91 13.98
C THR A 124 11.53 10.20 13.39
N GLY A 125 10.73 10.08 12.33
CA GLY A 125 10.10 11.17 11.61
C GLY A 125 8.82 11.67 12.28
N ARG A 126 8.24 12.72 11.70
CA ARG A 126 6.95 13.26 12.13
C ARG A 126 5.86 12.63 11.27
N LEU A 127 4.86 11.99 11.89
CA LEU A 127 3.78 11.28 11.19
C LEU A 127 4.32 10.24 10.18
N GLY A 128 5.41 9.56 10.53
CA GLY A 128 6.04 8.57 9.65
C GLY A 128 6.83 9.14 8.47
N LEU A 129 6.90 10.47 8.32
CA LEU A 129 7.64 11.11 7.24
C LEU A 129 8.96 11.70 7.74
N THR A 130 9.99 11.57 6.92
CA THR A 130 11.28 12.21 7.15
C THR A 130 11.14 13.72 7.13
N ALA A 131 11.43 14.39 8.24
CA ALA A 131 11.38 15.84 8.33
C ALA A 131 12.61 16.48 7.65
N PRO A 132 12.44 17.38 6.65
CA PRO A 132 13.54 18.08 6.02
C PRO A 132 14.37 18.86 7.05
N GLY A 133 15.70 18.65 7.05
CA GLY A 133 16.62 19.34 7.98
C GLY A 133 16.67 18.78 9.41
N SER A 134 15.93 17.71 9.72
CA SER A 134 15.96 17.07 11.04
C SER A 134 17.29 16.36 11.31
N HIS A 135 17.73 16.41 12.58
CA HIS A 135 19.05 15.94 13.02
C HIS A 135 19.14 14.51 13.58
N PRO A 136 18.07 13.72 13.81
CA PRO A 136 18.23 12.28 13.71
C PRO A 136 18.23 11.89 12.22
N ARG A 137 19.18 11.02 11.85
CA ARG A 137 19.11 10.34 10.55
C ARG A 137 17.82 9.51 10.51
N PRO A 138 17.14 9.43 9.35
CA PRO A 138 15.93 8.62 9.22
C PRO A 138 16.15 7.19 9.71
N SER A 139 15.18 6.66 10.44
CA SER A 139 15.18 5.29 10.93
C SER A 139 14.01 4.54 10.32
N TYR A 140 14.27 3.81 9.23
CA TYR A 140 13.24 3.09 8.48
C TYR A 140 12.92 1.70 9.03
N THR A 141 13.67 1.22 10.02
CA THR A 141 13.54 -0.15 10.56
C THR A 141 13.10 -0.13 12.02
N ARG A 142 12.21 -1.05 12.40
CA ARG A 142 11.79 -1.30 13.79
C ARG A 142 11.33 -2.74 13.95
N ASN A 143 11.61 -3.36 15.10
CA ASN A 143 11.03 -4.67 15.45
C ASN A 143 9.56 -4.48 15.85
N LEU A 144 8.65 -4.65 14.89
CA LEU A 144 7.20 -4.52 15.04
C LEU A 144 6.57 -5.83 15.52
N THR A 145 7.06 -6.97 15.04
CA THR A 145 6.55 -8.30 15.42
C THR A 145 7.05 -8.79 16.78
N GLY A 146 7.95 -8.06 17.43
CA GLY A 146 8.47 -8.41 18.75
C GLY A 146 9.45 -9.59 18.77
N ASN A 147 9.80 -10.18 17.61
CA ASN A 147 10.66 -11.36 17.50
C ASN A 147 12.17 -11.03 17.45
N GLY A 148 12.54 -9.74 17.42
CA GLY A 148 13.92 -9.28 17.38
C GLY A 148 14.45 -9.05 15.96
N VAL A 149 13.65 -9.35 14.94
CA VAL A 149 13.95 -9.09 13.53
C VAL A 149 13.45 -7.68 13.17
N PRO A 150 14.21 -6.88 12.42
CA PRO A 150 13.76 -5.56 12.00
C PRO A 150 12.70 -5.65 10.88
N ASP A 151 11.64 -4.87 11.01
CA ASP A 151 10.59 -4.67 10.00
C ASP A 151 10.69 -3.26 9.39
N ILE A 152 10.14 -3.10 8.19
CA ILE A 152 9.92 -1.82 7.51
C ILE A 152 8.45 -1.67 7.13
N VAL A 153 8.02 -0.43 6.90
CA VAL A 153 6.68 -0.15 6.38
C VAL A 153 6.80 0.71 5.13
N VAL A 154 6.25 0.22 4.03
CA VAL A 154 6.28 0.86 2.71
C VAL A 154 4.91 1.41 2.40
N GLY A 155 4.80 2.73 2.33
CA GLY A 155 3.58 3.43 1.93
C GLY A 155 3.58 3.64 0.42
N GLN A 156 2.47 3.31 -0.24
CA GLN A 156 2.32 3.37 -1.69
C GLN A 156 1.00 4.03 -2.04
N TYR A 157 0.98 4.72 -3.18
CA TYR A 157 -0.26 5.16 -3.81
C TYR A 157 -0.83 4.03 -4.65
N SER A 158 -2.12 3.69 -4.48
CA SER A 158 -2.74 2.58 -5.18
C SER A 158 -3.33 2.97 -6.56
N GLY A 159 -3.35 4.27 -6.90
CA GLY A 159 -3.82 4.75 -8.21
C GLY A 159 -5.29 5.18 -8.27
N GLY A 160 -6.01 5.21 -7.14
CA GLY A 160 -7.41 5.68 -7.07
C GLY A 160 -7.55 7.20 -6.85
N ASP A 161 -8.63 7.81 -7.34
CA ASP A 161 -8.93 9.22 -7.09
C ASP A 161 -8.97 9.49 -5.57
N HIS A 162 -8.11 10.42 -5.14
CA HIS A 162 -8.08 11.07 -3.82
C HIS A 162 -7.94 10.24 -2.53
N CYS A 163 -8.06 8.90 -2.49
CA CYS A 163 -8.26 8.23 -1.18
C CYS A 163 -7.54 6.91 -0.92
N CYS A 164 -6.79 6.33 -1.86
CA CYS A 164 -6.27 4.98 -1.63
C CYS A 164 -4.74 4.96 -1.63
N THR A 165 -4.18 5.04 -0.43
CA THR A 165 -2.84 4.54 -0.17
C THR A 165 -2.92 3.16 0.49
N THR A 166 -1.84 2.42 0.33
CA THR A 166 -1.62 1.15 1.00
C THR A 166 -0.33 1.20 1.77
N ALA A 167 -0.26 0.50 2.90
CA ALA A 167 0.98 0.34 3.66
C ALA A 167 1.34 -1.14 3.77
N SER A 168 2.47 -1.54 3.22
CA SER A 168 2.98 -2.92 3.27
C SER A 168 4.02 -3.05 4.38
N VAL A 169 3.82 -4.01 5.28
CA VAL A 169 4.75 -4.33 6.37
C VAL A 169 5.65 -5.48 5.94
N ILE A 170 6.96 -5.29 6.02
CA ILE A 170 7.93 -6.26 5.50
C ILE A 170 8.98 -6.56 6.58
N GLU A 171 9.17 -7.84 6.89
CA GLU A 171 10.22 -8.33 7.79
C GLU A 171 11.55 -8.49 7.04
N LEU A 172 12.62 -8.00 7.66
CA LEU A 172 14.00 -8.09 7.16
C LEU A 172 14.80 -9.13 7.96
N GLY A 173 14.45 -10.40 7.78
CA GLY A 173 15.18 -11.54 8.35
C GLY A 173 16.64 -11.60 7.92
N LYS A 174 17.45 -12.49 8.50
CA LYS A 174 18.87 -12.58 8.12
C LYS A 174 19.05 -13.09 6.69
N ASP A 175 18.25 -14.09 6.34
CA ASP A 175 18.35 -14.86 5.09
C ASP A 175 17.05 -14.81 4.26
N SER A 176 16.01 -14.12 4.75
CA SER A 176 14.70 -14.01 4.11
C SER A 176 14.08 -12.63 4.32
N VAL A 177 13.47 -12.10 3.27
CA VAL A 177 12.64 -10.88 3.34
C VAL A 177 11.19 -11.29 3.07
N LYS A 178 10.29 -10.99 4.00
CA LYS A 178 8.90 -11.50 3.96
C LYS A 178 7.90 -10.36 4.06
N LEU A 179 6.91 -10.34 3.17
CA LEU A 179 5.72 -9.50 3.35
C LEU A 179 4.89 -10.06 4.51
N LEU A 180 4.72 -9.26 5.56
CA LEU A 180 3.92 -9.60 6.72
C LEU A 180 2.47 -9.16 6.59
N GLY A 181 2.14 -8.22 5.71
CA GLY A 181 0.75 -7.81 5.49
C GLY A 181 0.66 -6.48 4.78
N THR A 182 -0.54 -6.16 4.30
CA THR A 182 -0.85 -4.91 3.62
C THR A 182 -2.09 -4.29 4.25
N LEU A 183 -1.97 -3.02 4.61
CA LEU A 183 -3.07 -2.19 5.08
C LEU A 183 -3.65 -1.46 3.87
N GLU A 184 -4.96 -1.59 3.68
CA GLU A 184 -5.69 -1.02 2.56
C GLU A 184 -6.67 0.06 3.02
N GLY A 185 -7.09 0.92 2.08
CA GLY A 185 -8.07 1.98 2.34
C GLY A 185 -7.56 3.08 3.27
N LEU A 186 -6.26 3.37 3.20
CA LEU A 186 -5.65 4.48 3.93
C LEU A 186 -5.83 5.77 3.14
N ASP A 187 -6.28 6.80 3.83
CA ASP A 187 -6.53 8.13 3.26
C ASP A 187 -5.22 8.90 2.96
N SER A 188 -5.27 9.76 1.94
CA SER A 188 -4.30 10.83 1.66
C SER A 188 -2.88 10.33 1.35
N LEU A 189 -1.85 10.98 1.89
CA LEU A 189 -0.44 10.65 1.70
C LEU A 189 -0.09 9.35 2.40
N PRO A 190 0.91 8.61 1.90
CA PRO A 190 1.39 7.40 2.55
C PRO A 190 1.75 7.70 4.02
N PHE A 191 1.04 7.04 4.93
CA PHE A 191 1.12 7.11 6.40
C PHE A 191 0.29 8.18 7.12
N GLU A 192 -0.45 9.03 6.41
CA GLU A 192 -1.42 9.88 7.10
C GLU A 192 -2.46 8.99 7.80
N GLY A 193 -2.70 9.26 9.08
CA GLY A 193 -3.59 8.45 9.90
C GLY A 193 -3.06 7.06 10.29
N ILE A 194 -1.76 6.76 10.09
CA ILE A 194 -1.13 5.55 10.62
C ILE A 194 -0.35 5.86 11.91
N GLU A 195 -0.61 5.07 12.95
CA GLU A 195 0.14 5.10 14.21
C GLU A 195 0.57 3.71 14.65
N PHE A 196 1.74 3.61 15.29
CA PHE A 196 2.23 2.37 15.89
C PHE A 196 2.12 2.46 17.40
N ARG A 197 1.34 1.56 18.01
CA ARG A 197 1.11 1.55 19.46
C ARG A 197 1.06 0.15 20.01
N LYS A 198 1.46 -0.01 21.27
CA LYS A 198 1.18 -1.22 22.03
C LYS A 198 -0.17 -1.09 22.69
N LEU A 199 -1.13 -1.91 22.27
CA LEU A 199 -2.45 -1.99 22.90
C LEU A 199 -2.54 -3.20 23.84
N ASP A 200 -1.81 -4.27 23.52
CA ASP A 200 -1.69 -5.46 24.36
C ASP A 200 -0.39 -5.45 25.19
N LYS A 201 -0.31 -6.36 26.18
CA LYS A 201 0.90 -6.58 27.01
C LYS A 201 2.05 -7.26 26.25
N GLY A 202 1.86 -7.59 24.98
CA GLY A 202 2.81 -8.29 24.12
C GLY A 202 4.06 -7.48 23.75
N SER A 203 5.00 -8.15 23.11
CA SER A 203 6.18 -7.49 22.53
C SER A 203 5.85 -6.81 21.20
N GLU A 204 4.80 -7.27 20.53
CA GLU A 204 4.27 -6.84 19.24
C GLU A 204 3.72 -5.41 19.30
N TRP A 205 3.86 -4.70 18.17
CA TRP A 205 3.23 -3.41 17.93
C TRP A 205 1.95 -3.61 17.13
N ASN A 206 0.88 -2.92 17.53
CA ASN A 206 -0.33 -2.77 16.74
C ASN A 206 -0.18 -1.57 15.79
N ILE A 207 -0.80 -1.67 14.62
CA ILE A 207 -0.85 -0.59 13.64
C ILE A 207 -2.27 -0.06 13.63
N LEU A 208 -2.42 1.18 14.08
CA LEU A 208 -3.66 1.90 14.10
C LEU A 208 -3.76 2.65 12.78
N ALA A 209 -4.85 2.49 12.06
CA ALA A 209 -5.06 3.09 10.75
C ALA A 209 -6.41 3.79 10.72
N GLN A 210 -6.42 5.09 10.42
CA GLN A 210 -7.63 5.82 10.08
C GLN A 210 -8.15 5.33 8.72
N ARG A 211 -9.40 4.88 8.70
CA ARG A 211 -10.10 4.41 7.51
C ARG A 211 -11.34 5.25 7.32
N ARG A 212 -11.53 5.69 6.08
CA ARG A 212 -12.75 6.38 5.69
C ARG A 212 -13.82 5.41 5.25
N TYR A 213 -15.04 5.70 5.69
CA TYR A 213 -16.23 5.06 5.16
C TYR A 213 -17.07 6.13 4.47
N SER A 214 -17.10 6.04 3.14
CA SER A 214 -17.89 6.93 2.31
C SER A 214 -19.35 6.51 2.30
N THR A 215 -20.22 7.51 2.27
CA THR A 215 -21.67 7.32 2.13
C THR A 215 -22.22 8.36 1.15
N MET A 216 -23.50 8.21 0.79
CA MET A 216 -24.23 9.19 0.01
C MET A 216 -24.49 10.51 0.75
N CYS A 217 -24.12 10.61 2.04
CA CYS A 217 -24.41 11.78 2.86
C CYS A 217 -23.65 13.05 2.46
N GLY A 218 -22.57 12.97 1.68
CA GLY A 218 -21.81 14.16 1.35
C GLY A 218 -20.62 13.95 0.44
N SER A 219 -19.70 14.92 0.47
CA SER A 219 -18.43 14.81 -0.23
C SER A 219 -17.41 14.03 0.61
N TYR A 220 -16.22 13.83 0.05
CA TYR A 220 -15.13 13.13 0.71
C TYR A 220 -14.85 13.64 2.14
N GLU A 221 -14.96 14.95 2.38
CA GLU A 221 -14.75 15.58 3.68
C GLU A 221 -15.84 15.26 4.71
N ASP A 222 -16.99 14.75 4.26
CA ASP A 222 -18.10 14.33 5.12
C ASP A 222 -17.98 12.86 5.52
N ASP A 223 -17.12 12.07 4.88
CA ASP A 223 -16.93 10.65 5.16
C ASP A 223 -16.56 10.39 6.63
N ALA A 224 -17.11 9.31 7.18
CA ALA A 224 -16.76 8.89 8.52
C ALA A 224 -15.28 8.49 8.60
N ASP A 225 -14.58 8.93 9.64
CA ASP A 225 -13.17 8.62 9.89
C ASP A 225 -13.05 7.75 11.14
N VAL A 226 -12.91 6.44 10.93
CA VAL A 226 -12.87 5.45 12.02
C VAL A 226 -11.53 4.75 12.08
N LEU A 227 -11.17 4.32 13.28
CA LEU A 227 -9.89 3.68 13.52
C LEU A 227 -10.00 2.17 13.34
N SER A 228 -9.12 1.60 12.53
CA SER A 228 -8.87 0.15 12.46
C SER A 228 -7.58 -0.21 13.18
N VAL A 229 -7.56 -1.40 13.78
CA VAL A 229 -6.42 -1.93 14.50
C VAL A 229 -5.93 -3.20 13.81
N TYR A 230 -4.77 -3.10 13.19
CA TYR A 230 -4.06 -4.25 12.65
C TYR A 230 -3.14 -4.83 13.71
N ALA A 231 -3.26 -6.13 13.95
CA ALA A 231 -2.42 -6.85 14.90
C ALA A 231 -1.67 -7.99 14.21
N TYR A 232 -0.48 -8.29 14.72
CA TYR A 232 0.32 -9.41 14.25
C TYR A 232 -0.18 -10.71 14.90
N SER A 233 -0.65 -11.64 14.08
CA SER A 233 -1.06 -12.98 14.49
C SER A 233 -0.82 -13.96 13.34
N ASP A 234 -0.53 -15.21 13.67
CA ASP A 234 -0.33 -16.29 12.68
C ASP A 234 0.68 -15.95 11.57
N GLY A 235 1.70 -15.16 11.92
CA GLY A 235 2.79 -14.80 11.01
C GLY A 235 2.51 -13.64 10.07
N GLN A 236 1.41 -12.88 10.28
CA GLN A 236 1.03 -11.73 9.45
C GLN A 236 0.27 -10.64 10.24
N TYR A 237 0.29 -9.41 9.72
CA TYR A 237 -0.60 -8.34 10.15
C TYR A 237 -1.95 -8.48 9.45
N SER A 238 -3.03 -8.46 10.23
CA SER A 238 -4.41 -8.47 9.71
C SER A 238 -5.29 -7.52 10.50
N ASP A 239 -6.39 -7.07 9.90
CA ASP A 239 -7.40 -6.25 10.59
C ASP A 239 -8.03 -7.10 11.71
N GLN A 240 -7.77 -6.68 12.95
CA GLN A 240 -8.23 -7.34 14.18
C GLN A 240 -9.01 -6.33 15.03
N THR A 241 -9.60 -5.32 14.40
CA THR A 241 -10.22 -4.17 15.08
C THR A 241 -11.20 -4.61 16.16
N THR A 242 -12.05 -5.59 15.86
CA THR A 242 -13.10 -6.09 16.76
C THR A 242 -12.56 -6.75 18.03
N ARG A 243 -11.33 -7.27 18.02
CA ARG A 243 -10.66 -7.81 19.22
C ARG A 243 -10.34 -6.74 20.26
N PHE A 244 -10.21 -5.48 19.84
CA PHE A 244 -9.80 -4.36 20.69
C PHE A 244 -11.00 -3.55 21.19
N SER A 245 -12.13 -4.20 21.51
CA SER A 245 -13.39 -3.55 21.90
C SER A 245 -13.24 -2.55 23.05
N SER A 246 -12.48 -2.86 24.11
CA SER A 246 -12.26 -1.91 25.22
C SER A 246 -11.49 -0.65 24.79
N PHE A 247 -10.59 -0.77 23.81
CA PHE A 247 -9.91 0.39 23.25
C PHE A 247 -10.84 1.20 22.36
N LEU A 248 -11.63 0.54 21.52
CA LEU A 248 -12.64 1.18 20.67
C LEU A 248 -13.72 1.90 21.49
N ASP A 249 -14.15 1.32 22.61
CA ASP A 249 -15.07 1.94 23.56
C ASP A 249 -14.51 3.26 24.11
N GLY A 250 -13.22 3.27 24.48
CA GLY A 250 -12.55 4.51 24.88
C GLY A 250 -12.49 5.57 23.77
N ILE A 251 -12.30 5.15 22.51
CA ILE A 251 -12.35 6.06 21.36
C ILE A 251 -13.78 6.62 21.16
N LEU A 252 -14.81 5.77 21.25
CA LEU A 252 -16.21 6.20 21.14
C LEU A 252 -16.54 7.23 22.23
N HIS A 253 -16.17 6.98 23.48
CA HIS A 253 -16.35 7.95 24.58
C HIS A 253 -15.70 9.30 24.25
N GLN A 254 -14.46 9.30 23.74
CA GLN A 254 -13.78 10.53 23.32
C GLN A 254 -14.53 11.26 22.20
N LYS A 255 -15.07 10.53 21.21
CA LYS A 255 -15.84 11.13 20.10
C LYS A 255 -17.20 11.65 20.56
N LEU A 256 -17.84 11.01 21.54
CA LEU A 256 -19.07 11.50 22.16
C LEU A 256 -18.83 12.76 22.99
N GLU A 257 -17.72 12.83 23.73
CA GLU A 257 -17.31 14.07 24.40
C GLU A 257 -17.05 15.19 23.40
N GLN A 258 -16.34 14.89 22.30
CA GLN A 258 -16.14 15.82 21.20
C GLN A 258 -17.49 16.29 20.62
N TRP A 259 -18.43 15.37 20.39
CA TRP A 259 -19.78 15.68 19.92
C TRP A 259 -20.54 16.61 20.87
N ALA A 260 -20.41 16.39 22.18
CA ALA A 260 -21.08 17.19 23.20
C ALA A 260 -20.51 18.61 23.33
N HIS A 261 -19.20 18.78 23.12
CA HIS A 261 -18.51 20.04 23.44
C HIS A 261 -18.12 20.90 22.23
N VAL A 262 -18.07 20.34 21.02
CA VAL A 262 -17.72 21.12 19.83
C VAL A 262 -18.89 22.04 19.44
N LYS A 263 -18.59 23.35 19.34
CA LYS A 263 -19.58 24.38 18.99
C LYS A 263 -20.21 24.21 17.61
N LYS A 264 -19.46 23.62 16.66
CA LYS A 264 -19.91 23.35 15.29
C LYS A 264 -19.64 21.89 14.96
N ARG A 265 -20.66 21.06 15.16
CA ARG A 265 -20.63 19.64 14.78
C ARG A 265 -20.56 19.52 13.25
N THR A 266 -19.98 18.42 12.77
CA THR A 266 -19.84 18.12 11.35
C THR A 266 -20.57 16.82 11.03
N LEU A 267 -20.97 16.68 9.77
CA LEU A 267 -21.59 15.45 9.28
C LEU A 267 -20.61 14.27 9.38
N GLN A 268 -19.33 14.50 9.07
CA GLN A 268 -18.25 13.54 9.35
C GLN A 268 -18.25 13.03 10.79
N LEU A 269 -18.32 13.92 11.79
CA LEU A 269 -18.30 13.49 13.19
C LEU A 269 -19.55 12.68 13.54
N LEU A 270 -20.71 13.06 13.00
CA LEU A 270 -21.97 12.33 13.18
C LEU A 270 -21.86 10.89 12.65
N GLN A 271 -21.39 10.73 11.40
CA GLN A 271 -21.21 9.43 10.77
C GLN A 271 -20.14 8.60 11.50
N THR A 272 -19.03 9.23 11.90
CA THR A 272 -17.95 8.59 12.66
C THR A 272 -18.46 7.98 13.97
N VAL A 273 -19.25 8.73 14.75
CA VAL A 273 -19.80 8.22 16.02
C VAL A 273 -20.77 7.07 15.77
N ALA A 274 -21.64 7.16 14.76
CA ALA A 274 -22.57 6.09 14.41
C ALA A 274 -21.83 4.80 14.04
N ILE A 275 -20.81 4.87 13.17
CA ILE A 275 -20.03 3.68 12.79
C ILE A 275 -19.31 3.08 13.99
N GLN A 276 -18.76 3.91 14.90
CA GLN A 276 -18.08 3.40 16.09
C GLN A 276 -19.01 2.66 17.05
N TYR A 277 -20.26 3.09 17.21
CA TYR A 277 -21.29 2.31 17.90
C TYR A 277 -21.47 0.93 17.23
N ALA A 278 -21.66 0.90 15.91
CA ALA A 278 -21.84 -0.36 15.17
C ALA A 278 -20.62 -1.29 15.30
N MET A 279 -19.39 -0.76 15.26
CA MET A 279 -18.16 -1.54 15.47
C MET A 279 -18.08 -2.20 16.85
N LEU A 280 -18.78 -1.67 17.85
CA LEU A 280 -18.91 -2.25 19.19
C LEU A 280 -20.10 -3.20 19.34
N GLY A 281 -20.78 -3.53 18.23
CA GLY A 281 -21.99 -4.36 18.22
C GLY A 281 -23.27 -3.61 18.61
N GLN A 282 -23.21 -2.29 18.77
CA GLN A 282 -24.33 -1.44 19.19
C GLN A 282 -25.03 -0.81 17.97
N VAL A 283 -25.48 -1.67 17.05
CA VAL A 283 -26.02 -1.24 15.74
C VAL A 283 -27.31 -0.45 15.88
N GLU A 284 -28.21 -0.83 16.80
CA GLU A 284 -29.47 -0.11 17.00
C GLU A 284 -29.24 1.27 17.64
N GLU A 285 -28.31 1.36 18.60
CA GLU A 285 -27.87 2.62 19.17
C GLU A 285 -27.21 3.52 18.11
N ALA A 286 -26.44 2.95 17.19
CA ALA A 286 -25.85 3.67 16.06
C ALA A 286 -26.92 4.31 15.17
N LYS A 287 -27.93 3.52 14.76
CA LYS A 287 -29.05 3.99 13.93
C LYS A 287 -29.83 5.09 14.66
N GLN A 288 -30.18 4.86 15.92
CA GLN A 288 -30.90 5.83 16.73
C GLN A 288 -30.11 7.14 16.90
N PHE A 289 -28.81 7.04 17.19
CA PHE A 289 -27.92 8.20 17.32
C PHE A 289 -27.89 9.00 16.02
N PHE A 290 -27.71 8.33 14.88
CA PHE A 290 -27.66 9.01 13.59
C PHE A 290 -28.98 9.71 13.25
N THR A 291 -30.10 8.99 13.26
CA THR A 291 -31.43 9.54 12.90
C THR A 291 -31.81 10.71 13.79
N THR A 292 -31.57 10.62 15.10
CA THR A 292 -31.91 11.70 16.06
C THR A 292 -31.14 12.98 15.75
N ASN A 293 -29.86 12.86 15.35
CA ASN A 293 -28.97 14.01 15.17
C ASN A 293 -28.90 14.51 13.71
N LEU A 294 -29.32 13.71 12.73
CA LEU A 294 -29.31 14.08 11.30
C LEU A 294 -30.11 15.35 11.02
N THR A 295 -31.16 15.60 11.81
CA THR A 295 -32.01 16.79 11.67
C THR A 295 -31.21 18.10 11.75
N GLU A 296 -30.13 18.14 12.55
CA GLU A 296 -29.24 19.31 12.66
C GLU A 296 -28.50 19.63 11.35
N PHE A 297 -28.40 18.66 10.43
CA PHE A 297 -27.64 18.76 9.17
C PHE A 297 -28.52 18.87 7.93
N LEU A 298 -29.84 18.87 8.05
CA LEU A 298 -30.74 19.02 6.89
C LEU A 298 -30.43 20.25 6.03
N PRO A 299 -30.16 21.44 6.59
CA PRO A 299 -29.79 22.60 5.76
C PRO A 299 -28.47 22.40 5.01
N TYR A 300 -27.51 21.70 5.61
CA TYR A 300 -26.23 21.37 4.97
C TYR A 300 -26.44 20.41 3.78
N LEU A 301 -27.19 19.33 4.00
CA LEU A 301 -27.52 18.34 2.97
C LEU A 301 -28.28 18.98 1.80
N GLN A 302 -29.29 19.79 2.09
CA GLN A 302 -30.05 20.52 1.07
C GLN A 302 -29.17 21.44 0.23
N ASN A 303 -28.27 22.19 0.87
CA ASN A 303 -27.33 23.07 0.17
C ASN A 303 -26.34 22.29 -0.73
N LYS A 304 -26.08 21.02 -0.41
CA LYS A 304 -25.24 20.11 -1.20
C LYS A 304 -26.04 19.28 -2.21
N ASN A 305 -27.36 19.48 -2.32
CA ASN A 305 -28.28 18.66 -3.12
C ASN A 305 -28.24 17.17 -2.76
N VAL A 306 -27.99 16.85 -1.48
CA VAL A 306 -28.03 15.48 -0.95
C VAL A 306 -29.41 15.22 -0.35
N ASP A 307 -30.04 14.12 -0.74
CA ASP A 307 -31.30 13.68 -0.15
C ASP A 307 -31.07 13.07 1.24
N ALA A 308 -31.72 13.62 2.26
CA ALA A 308 -31.50 13.21 3.64
C ALA A 308 -31.97 11.78 3.94
N LYS A 309 -33.01 11.30 3.23
CA LYS A 309 -33.52 9.94 3.39
C LYS A 309 -32.55 8.94 2.76
N ALA A 310 -32.04 9.23 1.58
CA ALA A 310 -31.01 8.43 0.93
C ALA A 310 -29.72 8.36 1.77
N CYS A 311 -29.29 9.49 2.35
CA CYS A 311 -28.17 9.52 3.28
C CYS A 311 -28.41 8.60 4.51
N GLN A 312 -29.60 8.66 5.10
CA GLN A 312 -29.95 7.79 6.23
C GLN A 312 -29.95 6.32 5.83
N GLU A 313 -30.63 5.96 4.73
CA GLU A 313 -30.73 4.58 4.26
C GLU A 313 -29.36 3.99 3.90
N ASP A 314 -28.50 4.77 3.23
CA ASP A 314 -27.15 4.34 2.85
C ASP A 314 -26.26 4.12 4.09
N LEU A 315 -26.33 5.01 5.09
CA LEU A 315 -25.61 4.79 6.33
C LEU A 315 -26.15 3.57 7.09
N GLU A 316 -27.47 3.37 7.18
CA GLU A 316 -28.04 2.20 7.84
C GLU A 316 -27.54 0.89 7.23
N VAL A 317 -27.49 0.82 5.89
CA VAL A 317 -26.90 -0.32 5.17
C VAL A 317 -25.43 -0.51 5.52
N LEU A 318 -24.66 0.58 5.62
CA LEU A 318 -23.27 0.51 6.03
C LEU A 318 -23.13 0.01 7.48
N LEU A 319 -23.92 0.51 8.42
CA LEU A 319 -23.87 0.11 9.84
C LEU A 319 -24.12 -1.39 10.01
N ASP A 320 -24.99 -1.98 9.17
CA ASP A 320 -25.27 -3.42 9.18
C ASP A 320 -24.12 -4.28 8.62
N GLN A 321 -23.19 -3.68 7.87
CA GLN A 321 -22.08 -4.38 7.20
C GLN A 321 -20.73 -4.21 7.90
N VAL A 322 -20.59 -3.19 8.74
CA VAL A 322 -19.32 -2.91 9.42
C VAL A 322 -18.95 -4.07 10.35
N PRO A 323 -17.70 -4.59 10.28
CA PRO A 323 -17.24 -5.62 11.20
C PRO A 323 -17.42 -5.18 12.65
N ASN A 324 -18.10 -6.00 13.45
CA ASN A 324 -18.43 -5.65 14.82
C ASN A 324 -17.79 -6.59 15.85
N ALA A 325 -17.50 -6.03 17.02
CA ALA A 325 -17.13 -6.77 18.21
C ALA A 325 -18.41 -7.35 18.84
N SER A 326 -19.05 -8.30 18.15
CA SER A 326 -20.11 -9.09 18.79
C SER A 326 -19.52 -9.88 19.97
N PRO A 327 -20.18 -9.95 21.13
CA PRO A 327 -19.80 -10.85 22.21
C PRO A 327 -19.90 -12.34 21.83
#